data_AF-F9ECZ9-F1
#
_entry.id   AF-F9ECZ9-F1
#
_cell.length_a   1.000
_cell.length_b   1.000
_cell.length_c   1.000
_cell.angle_alpha   90.00
_cell.angle_beta   90.00
_cell.angle_gamma   90.00
#
_symmetry.space_group_name_H-M   'P 1'
#
loop_
_entity.id
_entity.type
_entity.pdbx_description
1 polymer ?
#
loop_
_entity_poly.entity_id
_entity_poly.type
_entity_poly.pdbx_seq_one_letter_code
_entity_poly.pdbx_strand_id
1 'polypeptide(L)'
;MSAALRGQSPRRPEAGLTDAAWYRSLTCELRARGLHPQEVERAVTDARAETTAAGTTPAALLGPAVLYARELASALKEDGADPHRRAPEPMLGPVILRVRGVTARRGRRTVLSDLDLTVRRGEVVAVVGANGAGKSTLLQVCAGLLHAASGSVERTDRFGYAPQLDALAPLLTVDEHLRLFGAADGAGRAHSISTGHRILQRLGWRPDGGQAVGTLSGGTQQKLNLALAQLASPELLLLDEPYQGLDALAYEDLWMLIEAWRSSGAGVLLVTHLLRDIDFVDRVVELPAPESSTEDRIATEHAA
;
A
#
# COMPACT_ATOMS: atom_id res chain seq x y z
N MET A 1 -7.31 -77.26 -12.54
CA MET A 1 -5.93 -76.71 -12.62
C MET A 1 -5.95 -75.62 -13.68
N SER A 2 -6.08 -74.37 -13.24
CA SER A 2 -5.02 -73.33 -13.28
C SER A 2 -4.56 -73.02 -14.71
N ALA A 3 -5.06 -71.93 -15.31
CA ALA A 3 -4.50 -70.56 -15.22
C ALA A 3 -3.23 -70.41 -16.07
N ALA A 4 -3.29 -69.64 -17.17
CA ALA A 4 -2.48 -68.43 -17.41
C ALA A 4 -2.45 -68.23 -18.95
N LEU A 5 -2.43 -67.05 -19.58
CA LEU A 5 -2.35 -65.65 -19.17
C LEU A 5 -3.01 -64.84 -20.30
N ARG A 6 -3.86 -63.88 -19.91
CA ARG A 6 -4.46 -62.89 -20.80
C ARG A 6 -3.36 -61.94 -21.26
N GLY A 7 -3.04 -61.97 -22.55
CA GLY A 7 -2.43 -60.85 -23.24
C GLY A 7 -3.52 -59.83 -23.61
N GLN A 8 -3.93 -59.01 -22.66
CA GLN A 8 -4.61 -57.75 -22.95
C GLN A 8 -3.79 -56.65 -22.30
N SER A 9 -3.00 -55.94 -23.11
CA SER A 9 -2.49 -54.62 -22.76
C SER A 9 -3.68 -53.75 -22.33
N PRO A 10 -3.62 -53.03 -21.20
CA PRO A 10 -4.62 -52.03 -20.92
C PRO A 10 -4.45 -50.94 -21.98
N ARG A 11 -5.47 -50.77 -22.83
CA ARG A 11 -5.63 -49.52 -23.57
C ARG A 11 -5.52 -48.41 -22.52
N ARG A 12 -4.64 -47.45 -22.72
CA ARG A 12 -4.77 -46.12 -22.12
C ARG A 12 -5.74 -45.35 -22.99
N PRO A 13 -7.04 -45.25 -22.68
CA PRO A 13 -7.80 -44.10 -23.12
C PRO A 13 -7.77 -43.05 -21.99
N GLU A 14 -8.15 -41.83 -22.34
CA GLU A 14 -8.78 -40.85 -21.43
C GLU A 14 -7.97 -39.70 -20.84
N ALA A 15 -6.65 -39.76 -20.60
CA ALA A 15 -5.96 -38.61 -19.98
C ALA A 15 -6.11 -37.29 -20.79
N GLY A 16 -5.99 -37.36 -22.12
CA GLY A 16 -6.16 -36.18 -22.98
C GLY A 16 -7.61 -35.70 -23.14
N LEU A 17 -8.60 -36.60 -22.98
CA LEU A 17 -10.03 -36.26 -23.09
C LEU A 17 -10.55 -35.63 -21.79
N THR A 18 -10.08 -36.11 -20.64
CA THR A 18 -10.40 -35.56 -19.32
C THR A 18 -9.76 -34.20 -19.11
N ASP A 19 -8.53 -34.01 -19.58
CA ASP A 19 -7.84 -32.71 -19.49
C ASP A 19 -8.50 -31.68 -20.41
N ALA A 20 -8.82 -32.07 -21.64
CA ALA A 20 -9.56 -31.20 -22.56
C ALA A 20 -10.96 -30.85 -22.03
N ALA A 21 -11.63 -31.78 -21.35
CA ALA A 21 -12.92 -31.52 -20.69
C ALA A 21 -12.76 -30.56 -19.50
N TRP A 22 -11.69 -30.70 -18.72
CA TRP A 22 -11.39 -29.81 -17.60
C TRP A 22 -11.18 -28.36 -18.08
N TYR A 23 -10.38 -28.13 -19.12
CA TYR A 23 -10.18 -26.77 -19.65
C TYR A 23 -11.43 -26.16 -20.29
N ARG A 24 -12.27 -26.98 -20.94
CA ARG A 24 -13.59 -26.53 -21.42
C ARG A 24 -14.47 -26.09 -20.24
N SER A 25 -14.48 -26.88 -19.17
CA SER A 25 -15.20 -26.53 -17.93
C SER A 25 -14.68 -25.24 -17.32
N LEU A 26 -13.35 -25.07 -17.20
CA LEU A 26 -12.72 -23.85 -16.70
C LEU A 26 -13.15 -22.63 -17.53
N THR A 27 -13.09 -22.74 -18.86
CA THR A 27 -13.50 -21.67 -19.79
C THR A 27 -14.96 -21.27 -19.57
N CYS A 28 -15.87 -22.25 -19.46
CA CYS A 28 -17.30 -22.00 -19.21
C CYS A 28 -17.54 -21.33 -17.86
N GLU A 29 -16.88 -21.82 -16.79
CA GLU A 29 -17.04 -21.31 -15.43
C GLU A 29 -16.49 -19.88 -15.25
N LEU A 30 -15.37 -19.54 -15.89
CA LEU A 30 -14.82 -18.18 -15.88
C LEU A 30 -15.71 -17.21 -16.65
N ARG A 31 -16.22 -17.60 -17.83
CA ARG A 31 -17.18 -16.78 -18.61
C ARG A 31 -18.49 -16.58 -17.85
N ALA A 32 -19.03 -17.62 -17.23
CA ALA A 32 -20.24 -17.52 -16.41
C ALA A 32 -20.08 -16.58 -15.21
N ARG A 33 -18.83 -16.37 -14.75
CA ARG A 33 -18.49 -15.40 -13.71
C ARG A 33 -18.20 -13.99 -14.23
N GLY A 34 -18.34 -13.74 -15.53
CA GLY A 34 -18.28 -12.40 -16.13
C GLY A 34 -16.88 -11.92 -16.50
N LEU A 35 -15.89 -12.81 -16.58
CA LEU A 35 -14.55 -12.44 -17.06
C LEU A 35 -14.57 -12.18 -18.58
N HIS A 36 -13.80 -11.21 -19.02
CA HIS A 36 -13.70 -10.83 -20.42
C HIS A 36 -13.06 -11.97 -21.23
N PRO A 37 -13.45 -12.21 -22.50
CA PRO A 37 -12.93 -13.33 -23.29
C PRO A 37 -11.40 -13.44 -23.35
N GLN A 38 -10.69 -12.32 -23.35
CA GLN A 38 -9.21 -12.28 -23.36
C GLN A 38 -8.60 -12.74 -22.02
N GLU A 39 -9.21 -12.40 -20.88
CA GLU A 39 -8.76 -12.83 -19.55
C GLU A 39 -8.98 -14.32 -19.37
N VAL A 40 -10.10 -14.83 -19.87
CA VAL A 40 -10.40 -16.26 -19.87
C VAL A 40 -9.38 -17.03 -20.73
N GLU A 41 -9.03 -16.50 -21.90
CA GLU A 41 -8.04 -17.13 -22.78
C GLU A 41 -6.64 -17.16 -22.16
N ARG A 42 -6.23 -16.06 -21.52
CA ARG A 42 -4.96 -15.97 -20.79
C ARG A 42 -4.92 -16.94 -19.61
N ALA A 43 -5.95 -16.94 -18.76
CA ALA A 43 -6.08 -17.84 -17.61
C ALA A 43 -5.99 -19.33 -18.01
N VAL A 44 -6.63 -19.72 -19.12
CA VAL A 44 -6.58 -21.09 -19.62
C VAL A 44 -5.21 -21.43 -20.18
N THR A 45 -4.53 -20.46 -20.80
CA THR A 45 -3.17 -20.63 -21.34
C THR A 45 -2.15 -20.80 -20.21
N ASP A 46 -2.23 -19.97 -19.18
CA ASP A 46 -1.33 -20.02 -18.02
C ASP A 46 -1.51 -21.33 -17.25
N ALA A 47 -2.76 -21.73 -16.98
CA ALA A 47 -3.07 -23.02 -16.35
C ALA A 47 -2.56 -24.22 -17.18
N ARG A 48 -2.54 -24.12 -18.51
CA ARG A 48 -1.95 -25.16 -19.38
C ARG A 48 -0.43 -25.19 -19.31
N ALA A 49 0.21 -24.03 -19.30
CA ALA A 49 1.66 -23.94 -19.19
C ALA A 49 2.14 -24.53 -17.86
N GLU A 50 1.45 -24.21 -16.76
CA GLU A 50 1.79 -24.67 -15.42
C GLU A 50 1.63 -26.19 -15.26
N THR A 51 0.51 -26.77 -15.71
CA THR A 51 0.32 -28.23 -15.66
C THR A 51 1.29 -28.98 -16.57
N THR A 52 1.67 -28.38 -17.70
CA THR A 52 2.66 -28.96 -18.61
C THR A 52 4.06 -28.94 -17.99
N ALA A 53 4.45 -27.82 -17.35
CA ALA A 53 5.71 -27.70 -16.64
C ALA A 53 5.80 -28.69 -15.45
N ALA A 54 4.70 -28.89 -14.74
CA ALA A 54 4.60 -29.85 -13.65
C ALA A 54 4.43 -31.31 -14.11
N GLY A 55 4.18 -31.56 -15.41
CA GLY A 55 4.02 -32.90 -15.98
C GLY A 55 2.84 -33.70 -15.42
N THR A 56 1.79 -33.03 -14.94
CA THR A 56 0.64 -33.66 -14.28
C THR A 56 -0.70 -33.14 -14.82
N THR A 57 -1.80 -33.82 -14.49
CA THR A 57 -3.15 -33.41 -14.94
C THR A 57 -3.64 -32.17 -14.20
N PRO A 58 -4.49 -31.34 -14.82
CA PRO A 58 -5.01 -30.11 -14.20
C PRO A 58 -5.82 -30.38 -12.93
N ALA A 59 -6.59 -31.47 -12.91
CA ALA A 59 -7.39 -31.83 -11.74
C ALA A 59 -6.54 -32.21 -10.52
N ALA A 60 -5.35 -32.79 -10.74
CA ALA A 60 -4.44 -33.17 -9.67
C ALA A 60 -3.64 -31.98 -9.13
N LEU A 61 -3.31 -30.99 -9.97
CA LEU A 61 -2.51 -29.83 -9.59
C LEU A 61 -3.36 -28.66 -9.09
N LEU A 62 -4.42 -28.33 -9.81
CA LEU A 62 -5.25 -27.13 -9.61
C LEU A 62 -6.63 -27.46 -9.00
N GLY A 63 -6.92 -28.74 -8.79
CA GLY A 63 -8.20 -29.21 -8.27
C GLY A 63 -9.36 -29.15 -9.28
N PRO A 64 -10.61 -29.25 -8.82
CA PRO A 64 -11.79 -29.19 -9.70
C PRO A 64 -11.90 -27.84 -10.41
N ALA A 65 -12.14 -27.85 -11.73
CA ALA A 65 -12.19 -26.64 -12.57
C ALA A 65 -13.15 -25.55 -12.04
N VAL A 66 -14.27 -25.94 -11.43
CA VAL A 66 -15.26 -25.01 -10.85
C VAL A 66 -14.70 -24.26 -9.64
N LEU A 67 -13.93 -24.94 -8.78
CA LEU A 67 -13.34 -24.34 -7.59
C LEU A 67 -12.16 -23.45 -7.97
N TYR A 68 -11.31 -23.93 -8.87
CA TYR A 68 -10.22 -23.14 -9.45
C TYR A 68 -10.73 -21.89 -10.16
N ALA A 69 -11.79 -22.01 -10.98
CA ALA A 69 -12.42 -20.86 -11.64
C ALA A 69 -12.98 -19.84 -10.64
N ARG A 70 -13.50 -20.29 -9.49
CA ARG A 70 -14.03 -19.40 -8.45
C ARG A 70 -12.91 -18.62 -7.78
N GLU A 71 -11.81 -19.28 -7.42
CA GLU A 71 -10.65 -18.64 -6.80
C GLU A 71 -9.98 -17.68 -7.78
N LEU A 72 -9.75 -18.12 -9.02
CA LEU A 72 -9.16 -17.30 -10.06
C LEU A 72 -10.05 -16.11 -10.43
N ALA A 73 -11.36 -16.28 -10.52
CA ALA A 73 -12.29 -15.17 -10.76
C ALA A 73 -12.41 -14.24 -9.54
N SER A 74 -12.15 -14.71 -8.32
CA SER A 74 -12.08 -13.84 -7.14
C SER A 74 -10.82 -12.99 -7.20
N ALA A 75 -9.67 -13.62 -7.44
CA ALA A 75 -8.38 -12.95 -7.57
C ALA A 75 -8.38 -11.96 -8.75
N LEU A 76 -8.88 -12.37 -9.92
CA LEU A 76 -8.97 -11.50 -11.10
C LEU A 76 -10.08 -10.45 -11.00
N LYS A 77 -11.07 -10.58 -10.12
CA LYS A 77 -12.01 -9.48 -9.83
C LYS A 77 -11.46 -8.52 -8.78
N GLU A 78 -10.52 -8.98 -7.97
CA GLU A 78 -9.71 -8.13 -7.10
C GLU A 78 -8.65 -7.37 -7.92
N ASP A 79 -8.15 -7.94 -9.03
CA ASP A 79 -7.18 -7.32 -9.96
C ASP A 79 -7.79 -6.68 -11.24
N GLY A 80 -9.05 -6.92 -11.55
CA GLY A 80 -9.69 -6.66 -12.85
C GLY A 80 -10.71 -5.52 -12.85
N ALA A 81 -10.35 -4.36 -12.30
CA ALA A 81 -10.97 -3.11 -12.73
C ALA A 81 -10.46 -2.77 -14.14
N ASP A 82 -11.35 -2.76 -15.13
CA ASP A 82 -11.10 -2.37 -16.52
C ASP A 82 -10.19 -1.11 -16.62
N PRO A 83 -9.00 -1.18 -17.24
CA PRO A 83 -8.06 -0.05 -17.33
C PRO A 83 -8.52 1.07 -18.28
N HIS A 84 -9.62 0.88 -19.01
CA HIS A 84 -10.22 1.89 -19.90
C HIS A 84 -11.67 2.27 -19.55
N ARG A 85 -12.32 1.55 -18.63
CA ARG A 85 -13.45 2.13 -17.90
C ARG A 85 -12.82 3.00 -16.83
N ARG A 86 -12.84 4.32 -17.04
CA ARG A 86 -12.81 5.26 -15.92
C ARG A 86 -13.75 4.65 -14.88
N ALA A 87 -13.19 4.17 -13.76
CA ALA A 87 -14.01 3.88 -12.59
C ALA A 87 -14.94 5.09 -12.45
N PRO A 88 -16.24 4.93 -12.11
CA PRO A 88 -16.98 6.11 -11.67
C PRO A 88 -16.06 6.79 -10.68
N GLU A 89 -15.64 8.03 -10.97
CA GLU A 89 -14.63 8.74 -10.15
C GLU A 89 -14.95 8.39 -8.72
N PRO A 90 -14.01 7.77 -7.96
CA PRO A 90 -14.34 7.28 -6.63
C PRO A 90 -15.06 8.43 -5.96
N MET A 91 -16.35 8.26 -5.65
CA MET A 91 -17.17 9.36 -5.17
C MET A 91 -16.52 9.74 -3.86
N LEU A 92 -15.67 10.77 -3.91
CA LEU A 92 -14.79 11.09 -2.81
C LEU A 92 -15.69 11.28 -1.61
N GLY A 93 -15.39 10.56 -0.55
CA GLY A 93 -16.24 10.59 0.62
C GLY A 93 -16.15 11.95 1.32
N PRO A 94 -16.67 12.04 2.56
CA PRO A 94 -16.57 13.28 3.32
C PRO A 94 -15.10 13.69 3.53
N VAL A 95 -14.90 14.98 3.78
CA VAL A 95 -13.60 15.54 4.17
C VAL A 95 -13.23 14.98 5.54
N ILE A 96 -12.07 14.33 5.64
CA ILE A 96 -11.52 13.72 6.87
C ILE A 96 -10.27 14.43 7.40
N LEU A 97 -9.71 15.35 6.62
CA LEU A 97 -8.71 16.32 7.04
C LEU A 97 -9.03 17.66 6.41
N ARG A 98 -9.02 18.72 7.20
CA ARG A 98 -9.23 20.10 6.78
C ARG A 98 -8.27 21.00 7.53
N VAL A 99 -7.35 21.59 6.78
CA VAL A 99 -6.39 22.60 7.18
C VAL A 99 -6.92 23.93 6.64
N ARG A 100 -7.09 24.93 7.52
CA ARG A 100 -7.63 26.25 7.16
C ARG A 100 -6.77 27.38 7.68
N GLY A 101 -6.24 28.22 6.77
CA GLY A 101 -5.41 29.38 7.09
C GLY A 101 -4.26 29.09 8.06
N VAL A 102 -3.68 27.90 7.97
CA VAL A 102 -2.71 27.43 8.97
C VAL A 102 -1.36 28.12 8.76
N THR A 103 -0.91 28.79 9.82
CA THR A 103 0.45 29.29 9.93
C THR A 103 1.18 28.52 11.03
N ALA A 104 2.37 28.00 10.75
CA ALA A 104 3.17 27.25 11.72
C ALA A 104 4.57 27.84 11.83
N ARG A 105 5.09 27.89 13.06
CA ARG A 105 6.40 28.45 13.36
C ARG A 105 7.28 27.43 14.08
N ARG A 106 8.57 27.43 13.76
CA ARG A 106 9.60 26.71 14.51
C ARG A 106 10.55 27.74 15.11
N GLY A 107 10.44 27.95 16.42
CA GLY A 107 11.08 29.08 17.09
C GLY A 107 10.60 30.41 16.50
N ARG A 108 11.53 31.22 15.99
CA ARG A 108 11.20 32.54 15.40
C ARG A 108 10.81 32.46 13.92
N ARG A 109 11.15 31.37 13.23
CA ARG A 109 10.93 31.21 11.79
C ARG A 109 9.51 30.73 11.48
N THR A 110 8.81 31.45 10.61
CA THR A 110 7.58 30.95 9.99
C THR A 110 7.96 29.90 8.94
N VAL A 111 7.34 28.73 9.03
CA VAL A 111 7.61 27.58 8.14
C VAL A 111 6.43 27.31 7.21
N LEU A 112 5.21 27.51 7.71
CA LEU A 112 3.98 27.48 6.92
C LEU A 112 3.28 28.82 7.10
N SER A 113 2.73 29.36 6.03
CA SER A 113 2.02 30.64 6.02
C SER A 113 0.69 30.47 5.30
N ASP A 114 -0.42 30.74 6.00
CA ASP A 114 -1.78 30.78 5.46
C ASP A 114 -2.16 29.61 4.54
N LEU A 115 -1.90 28.37 4.99
CA LEU A 115 -2.13 27.18 4.18
C LEU A 115 -3.56 26.64 4.33
N ASP A 116 -4.21 26.40 3.19
CA ASP A 116 -5.46 25.64 3.09
C ASP A 116 -5.22 24.29 2.39
N LEU A 117 -5.71 23.21 2.99
CA LEU A 117 -5.63 21.86 2.42
C LEU A 117 -6.79 21.00 2.92
N THR A 118 -7.31 20.13 2.07
CA THR A 118 -8.29 19.11 2.49
C THR A 118 -7.87 17.74 2.01
N VAL A 119 -8.30 16.69 2.71
CA VAL A 119 -8.25 15.29 2.23
C VAL A 119 -9.60 14.65 2.48
N ARG A 120 -10.12 13.96 1.48
CA ARG A 120 -11.37 13.20 1.54
C ARG A 120 -11.10 11.71 1.74
N ARG A 121 -12.13 10.98 2.20
CA ARG A 121 -12.09 9.51 2.19
C ARG A 121 -11.88 8.99 0.77
N GLY A 122 -10.92 8.08 0.61
CA GLY A 122 -10.53 7.52 -0.68
C GLY A 122 -9.75 8.48 -1.58
N GLU A 123 -9.18 9.55 -1.03
CA GLU A 123 -8.33 10.51 -1.77
C GLU A 123 -6.86 10.33 -1.36
N VAL A 124 -5.97 10.22 -2.35
CA VAL A 124 -4.52 10.32 -2.17
C VAL A 124 -4.06 11.71 -2.59
N VAL A 125 -3.56 12.49 -1.64
CA VAL A 125 -3.05 13.85 -1.85
C VAL A 125 -1.54 13.85 -1.63
N ALA A 126 -0.78 14.26 -2.65
CA ALA A 126 0.65 14.55 -2.52
C ALA A 126 0.89 16.02 -2.20
N VAL A 127 1.79 16.27 -1.26
CA VAL A 127 2.34 17.59 -0.98
C VAL A 127 3.80 17.62 -1.42
N VAL A 128 4.09 18.45 -2.41
CA VAL A 128 5.42 18.60 -3.00
C VAL A 128 6.02 19.95 -2.69
N GLY A 129 7.35 20.06 -2.77
CA GLY A 129 8.05 21.33 -2.57
C GLY A 129 9.51 21.11 -2.24
N ALA A 130 10.29 22.19 -2.29
CA ALA A 130 11.72 22.16 -2.00
C ALA A 130 12.03 21.69 -0.57
N ASN A 131 13.28 21.31 -0.32
CA ASN A 131 13.75 21.05 1.03
C ASN A 131 13.61 22.32 1.88
N GLY A 132 13.03 22.19 3.07
CA GLY A 132 12.74 23.34 3.93
C GLY A 132 11.46 24.12 3.60
N ALA A 133 10.66 23.71 2.61
CA ALA A 133 9.33 24.29 2.32
C ALA A 133 8.27 24.01 3.39
N GLY A 134 8.59 23.21 4.41
CA GLY A 134 7.67 22.94 5.53
C GLY A 134 6.82 21.66 5.40
N LYS A 135 7.10 20.78 4.43
CA LYS A 135 6.43 19.49 4.22
C LYS A 135 6.22 18.67 5.50
N SER A 136 7.30 18.29 6.18
CA SER A 136 7.22 17.54 7.45
C SER A 136 6.57 18.34 8.59
N THR A 137 6.70 19.68 8.55
CA THR A 137 6.03 20.56 9.52
C THR A 137 4.51 20.54 9.32
N LEU A 138 4.03 20.47 8.08
CA LEU A 138 2.61 20.32 7.78
C LEU A 138 2.08 19.00 8.35
N LEU A 139 2.76 17.88 8.12
CA LEU A 139 2.32 16.60 8.65
C LEU A 139 2.31 16.55 10.18
N GLN A 140 3.31 17.15 10.83
CA GLN A 140 3.33 17.26 12.29
C GLN A 140 2.19 18.12 12.84
N VAL A 141 1.82 19.19 12.14
CA VAL A 141 0.66 20.00 12.49
C VAL A 141 -0.64 19.20 12.29
N CYS A 142 -0.78 18.47 11.18
CA CYS A 142 -1.90 17.57 10.94
C CYS A 142 -2.01 16.44 11.98
N ALA A 143 -0.88 15.88 12.40
CA ALA A 143 -0.81 14.83 13.43
C ALA A 143 -1.10 15.37 14.84
N GLY A 144 -1.02 16.68 15.06
CA GLY A 144 -1.14 17.32 16.37
C GLY A 144 0.15 17.31 17.20
N LEU A 145 1.29 17.00 16.57
CA LEU A 145 2.62 17.01 17.19
C LEU A 145 3.23 18.42 17.24
N LEU A 146 2.74 19.33 16.39
CA LEU A 146 3.12 20.73 16.38
C LEU A 146 1.87 21.61 16.38
N HIS A 147 1.84 22.62 17.24
CA HIS A 147 0.71 23.55 17.30
C HIS A 147 0.80 24.59 16.18
N ALA A 148 -0.33 24.85 15.53
CA ALA A 148 -0.45 25.97 14.61
C ALA A 148 -0.42 27.30 15.39
N ALA A 149 0.27 28.30 14.86
CA ALA A 149 0.29 29.66 15.41
C ALA A 149 -1.01 30.42 15.08
N SER A 150 -1.64 30.10 13.95
CA SER A 150 -2.97 30.57 13.56
C SER A 150 -3.65 29.54 12.66
N GLY A 151 -4.95 29.71 12.44
CA GLY A 151 -5.75 28.78 11.64
C GLY A 151 -6.25 27.57 12.43
N SER A 152 -6.78 26.57 11.74
CA SER A 152 -7.34 25.37 12.36
C SER A 152 -7.05 24.11 11.56
N VAL A 153 -6.86 23.00 12.27
CA VAL A 153 -6.81 21.65 11.71
C VAL A 153 -7.95 20.84 12.30
N GLU A 154 -8.82 20.35 11.44
CA GLU A 154 -9.87 19.38 11.78
C GLU A 154 -9.54 18.06 11.08
N ARG A 155 -9.49 16.95 11.82
CA ARG A 155 -9.24 15.62 11.25
C ARG A 155 -10.05 14.54 11.96
N THR A 156 -10.17 13.38 11.34
CA THR A 156 -10.66 12.16 12.00
C THR A 156 -9.74 11.76 13.18
N ASP A 157 -10.36 11.15 14.20
CA ASP A 157 -9.65 10.62 15.37
C ASP A 157 -8.85 9.36 15.02
N ARG A 158 -9.30 8.60 14.00
CA ARG A 158 -8.63 7.38 13.53
C ARG A 158 -7.66 7.70 12.40
N PHE A 159 -6.44 8.07 12.75
CA PHE A 159 -5.39 8.36 11.79
C PHE A 159 -4.08 7.66 12.16
N GLY A 160 -3.27 7.37 11.15
CA GLY A 160 -1.91 6.85 11.29
C GLY A 160 -0.90 7.89 10.80
N TYR A 161 0.27 7.94 11.45
CA TYR A 161 1.37 8.81 11.04
C TYR A 161 2.66 8.01 10.91
N ALA A 162 3.23 8.01 9.71
CA ALA A 162 4.55 7.46 9.42
C ALA A 162 5.53 8.63 9.21
N PRO A 163 6.33 9.00 10.22
CA PRO A 163 7.31 10.08 10.11
C PRO A 163 8.50 9.69 9.23
N GLN A 164 9.23 10.70 8.78
CA GLN A 164 10.59 10.55 8.27
C GLN A 164 11.44 9.94 9.40
N LEU A 165 12.39 9.07 9.05
CA LEU A 165 13.26 8.30 9.96
C LEU A 165 13.59 9.03 11.30
N ASP A 166 13.71 8.28 12.40
CA ASP A 166 14.03 8.71 13.80
C ASP A 166 12.90 8.66 14.85
N ALA A 167 11.71 8.12 14.53
CA ALA A 167 10.62 8.00 15.51
C ALA A 167 10.60 6.69 16.33
N LEU A 168 11.42 5.70 15.94
CA LEU A 168 11.42 4.38 16.57
C LEU A 168 12.36 4.35 17.78
N ALA A 169 11.97 3.60 18.82
CA ALA A 169 12.79 3.41 20.01
C ALA A 169 13.85 2.33 19.72
N PRO A 170 15.15 2.65 19.62
CA PRO A 170 16.16 1.73 19.09
C PRO A 170 16.38 0.48 19.95
N LEU A 171 16.04 0.56 21.24
CA LEU A 171 16.17 -0.54 22.21
C LEU A 171 14.97 -1.50 22.20
N LEU A 172 13.83 -1.08 21.66
CA LEU A 172 12.66 -1.96 21.57
C LEU A 172 12.78 -2.87 20.35
N THR A 173 12.26 -4.07 20.49
CA THR A 173 12.12 -5.04 19.41
C THR A 173 10.98 -4.66 18.46
N VAL A 174 10.95 -5.31 17.29
CA VAL A 174 9.85 -5.15 16.32
C VAL A 174 8.50 -5.49 16.97
N ASP A 175 8.42 -6.64 17.65
CA ASP A 175 7.20 -7.06 18.31
C ASP A 175 6.79 -6.10 19.43
N GLU A 176 7.73 -5.55 20.18
CA GLU A 176 7.43 -4.58 21.24
C GLU A 176 6.82 -3.28 20.68
N HIS A 177 7.30 -2.79 19.53
CA HIS A 177 6.67 -1.66 18.86
C HIS A 177 5.23 -1.98 18.43
N LEU A 178 5.02 -3.13 17.78
CA LEU A 178 3.68 -3.55 17.33
C LEU A 178 2.71 -3.69 18.51
N ARG A 179 3.20 -4.16 19.66
CA ARG A 179 2.40 -4.23 20.89
C ARG A 179 2.10 -2.86 21.47
N LEU A 180 3.10 -1.98 21.53
CA LEU A 180 2.96 -0.64 22.09
C LEU A 180 1.91 0.17 21.32
N PHE A 181 2.02 0.21 19.99
CA PHE A 181 1.08 0.94 19.15
C PHE A 181 -0.30 0.29 19.14
N GLY A 182 -0.38 -1.04 19.03
CA GLY A 182 -1.67 -1.71 19.07
C GLY A 182 -2.41 -1.55 20.41
N ALA A 183 -1.69 -1.43 21.53
CA ALA A 183 -2.31 -1.18 22.84
C ALA A 183 -2.92 0.23 22.94
N ALA A 184 -2.32 1.24 22.29
CA ALA A 184 -2.89 2.59 22.23
C ALA A 184 -4.26 2.61 21.55
N ASP A 185 -4.50 1.66 20.64
CA ASP A 185 -5.77 1.51 19.89
C ASP A 185 -6.71 0.47 20.50
N GLY A 186 -6.39 -0.08 21.68
CA GLY A 186 -7.20 -1.10 22.35
C GLY A 186 -7.14 -2.50 21.72
N ALA A 187 -6.20 -2.75 20.81
CA ALA A 187 -6.02 -4.06 20.18
C ALA A 187 -5.27 -5.04 21.10
N GLY A 188 -5.67 -6.32 21.05
CA GLY A 188 -5.01 -7.37 21.81
C GLY A 188 -3.58 -7.65 21.32
N ARG A 189 -2.65 -7.89 22.24
CA ARG A 189 -1.22 -8.14 21.99
C ARG A 189 -0.94 -9.05 20.79
N ALA A 190 -1.58 -10.23 20.74
CA ALA A 190 -1.37 -11.20 19.67
C ALA A 190 -1.91 -10.71 18.31
N HIS A 191 -3.04 -10.01 18.32
CA HIS A 191 -3.64 -9.44 17.12
C HIS A 191 -2.71 -8.40 16.50
N SER A 192 -2.21 -7.45 17.30
CA SER A 192 -1.33 -6.38 16.84
C SER A 192 -0.04 -6.91 16.20
N ILE A 193 0.59 -7.91 16.83
CA ILE A 193 1.78 -8.56 16.25
C ILE A 193 1.44 -9.22 14.92
N SER A 194 0.37 -10.02 14.88
CA SER A 194 -0.02 -10.76 13.66
C SER A 194 -0.37 -9.82 12.51
N THR A 195 -1.10 -8.73 12.79
CA THR A 195 -1.48 -7.72 11.80
C THR A 195 -0.26 -6.98 11.31
N GLY A 196 0.62 -6.55 12.23
CA GLY A 196 1.88 -5.88 11.90
C GLY A 196 2.78 -6.75 11.02
N HIS A 197 3.00 -8.01 11.38
CA HIS A 197 3.79 -8.95 10.57
C HIS A 197 3.20 -9.14 9.17
N ARG A 198 1.87 -9.21 9.05
CA ARG A 198 1.20 -9.31 7.74
C ARG A 198 1.42 -8.06 6.88
N ILE A 199 1.41 -6.87 7.47
CA ILE A 199 1.69 -5.61 6.74
C ILE A 199 3.17 -5.58 6.31
N LEU A 200 4.08 -5.92 7.22
CA LEU A 200 5.52 -5.97 6.92
C LEU A 200 5.85 -6.96 5.79
N GLN A 201 5.16 -8.10 5.77
CA GLN A 201 5.29 -9.10 4.70
C GLN A 201 4.84 -8.57 3.35
N ARG A 202 3.79 -7.73 3.30
CA ARG A 202 3.35 -7.06 2.06
C ARG A 202 4.36 -6.03 1.57
N LEU A 203 5.16 -5.46 2.47
CA LEU A 203 6.29 -4.58 2.15
C LEU A 203 7.59 -5.37 1.86
N GLY A 204 7.46 -6.66 1.54
CA GLY A 204 8.59 -7.52 1.19
C GLY A 204 9.53 -7.85 2.37
N TRP A 205 9.11 -7.69 3.63
CA TRP A 205 9.95 -7.98 4.79
C TRP A 205 9.29 -8.96 5.77
N ARG A 206 9.99 -10.06 6.07
CA ARG A 206 9.62 -11.01 7.14
C ARG A 206 10.45 -10.68 8.38
N PRO A 207 9.88 -10.02 9.40
CA PRO A 207 10.63 -9.63 10.58
C PRO A 207 10.99 -10.84 11.45
N ASP A 208 12.17 -10.81 12.07
CA ASP A 208 12.38 -11.50 13.34
C ASP A 208 11.81 -10.61 14.45
N GLY A 209 10.72 -11.04 15.07
CA GLY A 209 10.02 -10.26 16.09
C GLY A 209 10.89 -9.88 17.30
N GLY A 210 11.93 -10.67 17.60
CA GLY A 210 12.88 -10.42 18.70
C GLY A 210 14.03 -9.48 18.33
N GLN A 211 14.14 -9.05 17.08
CA GLN A 211 15.20 -8.17 16.63
C GLN A 211 14.99 -6.75 17.15
N ALA A 212 16.03 -6.17 17.77
CA ALA A 212 16.04 -4.78 18.20
C ALA A 212 16.02 -3.83 17.00
N VAL A 213 15.15 -2.82 17.04
CA VAL A 213 14.93 -1.92 15.91
C VAL A 213 16.17 -1.10 15.54
N GLY A 214 17.02 -0.76 16.52
CA GLY A 214 18.29 -0.06 16.26
C GLY A 214 19.29 -0.85 15.39
N THR A 215 19.05 -2.15 15.16
CA THR A 215 19.89 -2.98 14.28
C THR A 215 19.37 -3.07 12.85
N LEU A 216 18.18 -2.54 12.58
CA LEU A 216 17.53 -2.57 11.27
C LEU A 216 18.13 -1.52 10.33
N SER A 217 18.18 -1.82 9.02
CA SER A 217 18.50 -0.82 8.01
C SER A 217 17.44 0.29 7.98
N GLY A 218 17.80 1.49 7.51
CA GLY A 218 16.86 2.62 7.41
C GLY A 218 15.60 2.27 6.62
N GLY A 219 15.71 1.56 5.49
CA GLY A 219 14.56 1.09 4.74
C GLY A 219 13.67 0.10 5.53
N THR A 220 14.26 -0.77 6.35
CA THR A 220 13.50 -1.70 7.18
C THR A 220 12.81 -0.99 8.35
N GLN A 221 13.45 0.03 8.93
CA GLN A 221 12.82 0.93 9.89
C GLN A 221 11.65 1.68 9.26
N GLN A 222 11.79 2.13 8.00
CA GLN A 222 10.70 2.78 7.27
C GLN A 222 9.51 1.83 7.04
N LYS A 223 9.77 0.56 6.67
CA LYS A 223 8.72 -0.47 6.58
C LYS A 223 7.99 -0.65 7.91
N LEU A 224 8.71 -0.64 9.03
CA LEU A 224 8.11 -0.70 10.36
C LEU A 224 7.25 0.53 10.66
N ASN A 225 7.72 1.75 10.37
CA ASN A 225 6.92 2.98 10.53
C ASN A 225 5.60 2.91 9.74
N LEU A 226 5.64 2.43 8.50
CA LEU A 226 4.45 2.25 7.66
C LEU A 226 3.48 1.22 8.27
N ALA A 227 3.99 0.10 8.78
CA ALA A 227 3.17 -0.90 9.45
C ALA A 227 2.54 -0.39 10.74
N LEU A 228 3.27 0.39 11.54
CA LEU A 228 2.75 1.00 12.76
C LEU A 228 1.66 2.03 12.46
N ALA A 229 1.85 2.86 11.43
CA ALA A 229 0.84 3.83 11.00
C ALA A 229 -0.46 3.14 10.55
N GLN A 230 -0.37 2.00 9.86
CA GLN A 230 -1.53 1.24 9.39
C GLN A 230 -2.18 0.33 10.44
N LEU A 231 -1.50 0.06 11.56
CA LEU A 231 -1.82 -1.05 12.46
C LEU A 231 -3.28 -1.08 12.93
N ALA A 232 -3.85 0.08 13.24
CA ALA A 232 -5.23 0.25 13.70
C ALA A 232 -6.28 0.41 12.59
N SER A 233 -5.92 0.17 11.33
CA SER A 233 -6.80 0.42 10.18
C SER A 233 -7.35 1.86 10.19
N PRO A 234 -6.47 2.87 10.12
CA PRO A 234 -6.87 4.27 10.19
C PRO A 234 -7.72 4.67 8.98
N GLU A 235 -8.50 5.74 9.15
CA GLU A 235 -9.24 6.38 8.07
C GLU A 235 -8.40 7.42 7.32
N LEU A 236 -7.32 7.91 7.94
CA LEU A 236 -6.39 8.87 7.38
C LEU A 236 -4.95 8.43 7.63
N LEU A 237 -4.12 8.41 6.60
CA LEU A 237 -2.69 8.16 6.71
C LEU A 237 -1.90 9.41 6.37
N LEU A 238 -0.96 9.76 7.23
CA LEU A 238 -0.03 10.87 7.08
C LEU A 238 1.37 10.28 6.87
N LEU A 239 1.95 10.45 5.68
CA LEU A 239 3.18 9.77 5.26
C LEU A 239 4.29 10.77 4.93
N ASP A 240 5.36 10.77 5.72
CA ASP A 240 6.49 11.69 5.56
C ASP A 240 7.65 11.00 4.86
N GLU A 241 7.86 11.33 3.57
CA GLU A 241 8.90 10.73 2.72
C GLU A 241 8.90 9.18 2.77
N PRO A 242 7.76 8.51 2.51
CA PRO A 242 7.59 7.09 2.83
C PRO A 242 8.50 6.15 2.03
N TYR A 243 9.10 6.65 0.95
CA TYR A 243 10.00 5.92 0.06
C TYR A 243 11.45 5.89 0.55
N GLN A 244 11.80 6.71 1.55
CA GLN A 244 13.19 6.92 1.92
C GLN A 244 13.86 5.62 2.38
N GLY A 245 14.91 5.21 1.66
CA GLY A 245 15.68 4.00 1.96
C GLY A 245 15.03 2.70 1.48
N LEU A 246 13.91 2.75 0.77
CA LEU A 246 13.31 1.58 0.12
C LEU A 246 14.07 1.23 -1.17
N ASP A 247 14.16 -0.07 -1.47
CA ASP A 247 14.58 -0.56 -2.78
C ASP A 247 13.42 -0.47 -3.79
N ALA A 248 13.69 -0.78 -5.07
CA ALA A 248 12.71 -0.65 -6.14
C ALA A 248 11.47 -1.55 -5.95
N LEU A 249 11.65 -2.76 -5.45
CA LEU A 249 10.53 -3.69 -5.21
C LEU A 249 9.68 -3.21 -4.03
N ALA A 250 10.32 -2.79 -2.93
CA ALA A 250 9.62 -2.24 -1.77
C ALA A 250 8.89 -0.93 -2.09
N TYR A 251 9.38 -0.16 -3.06
CA TYR A 251 8.69 1.03 -3.59
C TYR A 251 7.40 0.65 -4.32
N GLU A 252 7.42 -0.38 -5.17
CA GLU A 252 6.21 -0.91 -5.83
C GLU A 252 5.21 -1.49 -4.81
N ASP A 253 5.70 -2.24 -3.82
CA ASP A 253 4.90 -2.78 -2.71
C ASP A 253 4.20 -1.67 -1.91
N LEU A 254 4.88 -0.55 -1.66
CA LEU A 254 4.31 0.60 -0.98
C LEU A 254 3.15 1.20 -1.80
N TRP A 255 3.28 1.33 -3.12
CA TRP A 255 2.20 1.85 -3.96
C TRP A 255 0.99 0.94 -4.02
N MET A 256 1.20 -0.37 -4.11
CA MET A 256 0.11 -1.34 -3.99
C MET A 256 -0.60 -1.22 -2.64
N LEU A 257 0.16 -0.96 -1.57
CA LEU A 257 -0.38 -0.75 -0.24
C LEU A 257 -1.19 0.56 -0.14
N ILE A 258 -0.69 1.66 -0.72
CA ILE A 258 -1.39 2.96 -0.79
C ILE A 258 -2.70 2.84 -1.56
N GLU A 259 -2.71 2.15 -2.71
CA GLU A 259 -3.92 1.93 -3.49
C GLU A 259 -4.92 1.06 -2.73
N ALA A 260 -4.45 0.03 -2.00
CA ALA A 260 -5.31 -0.77 -1.15
C ALA A 260 -5.97 0.07 -0.03
N TRP A 261 -5.22 1.01 0.58
CA TRP A 261 -5.78 1.94 1.56
C TRP A 261 -6.84 2.84 0.95
N ARG A 262 -6.54 3.46 -0.19
CA ARG A 262 -7.46 4.31 -0.95
C ARG A 262 -8.75 3.55 -1.30
N SER A 263 -8.62 2.34 -1.86
CA SER A 263 -9.74 1.48 -2.24
C SER A 263 -10.58 1.03 -1.04
N SER A 264 -9.99 0.92 0.15
CA SER A 264 -10.72 0.67 1.41
C SER A 264 -11.43 1.91 1.97
N GLY A 265 -11.25 3.07 1.34
CA GLY A 265 -11.85 4.35 1.71
C GLY A 265 -11.03 5.20 2.67
N ALA A 266 -9.78 4.82 2.97
CA ALA A 266 -8.87 5.68 3.72
C ALA A 266 -8.39 6.84 2.83
N GLY A 267 -8.23 8.02 3.41
CA GLY A 267 -7.51 9.12 2.74
C GLY A 267 -6.03 9.04 3.08
N VAL A 268 -5.17 9.47 2.14
CA VAL A 268 -3.72 9.47 2.30
C VAL A 268 -3.21 10.87 2.01
N LEU A 269 -2.47 11.45 2.95
CA LEU A 269 -1.67 12.65 2.73
C LEU A 269 -0.20 12.25 2.79
N LEU A 270 0.46 12.28 1.64
CA LEU A 270 1.89 11.99 1.54
C LEU A 270 2.65 13.27 1.21
N VAL A 271 3.78 13.50 1.87
CA VAL A 271 4.73 14.51 1.44
C VAL A 271 5.90 13.84 0.73
N THR A 272 6.35 14.44 -0.36
CA THR A 272 7.51 13.95 -1.10
C THR A 272 8.23 15.11 -1.78
N HIS A 273 9.54 14.96 -1.99
CA HIS A 273 10.32 15.84 -2.86
C HIS A 273 10.45 15.28 -4.29
N LEU A 274 9.90 14.09 -4.56
CA LEU A 274 10.00 13.40 -5.84
C LEU A 274 8.77 13.69 -6.71
N LEU A 275 8.97 14.41 -7.82
CA LEU A 275 7.92 14.76 -8.79
C LEU A 275 7.52 13.61 -9.71
N ARG A 276 8.24 12.48 -9.69
CA ARG A 276 7.98 11.32 -10.58
C ARG A 276 6.69 10.58 -10.24
N ASP A 277 6.13 10.85 -9.06
CA ASP A 277 5.10 10.04 -8.44
C ASP A 277 3.70 10.70 -8.52
N ILE A 278 3.61 11.80 -9.25
CA ILE A 278 2.40 12.63 -9.37
C ILE A 278 1.27 11.88 -10.09
N ASP A 279 1.60 10.94 -10.98
CA ASP A 279 0.60 10.21 -11.76
C ASP A 279 -0.21 9.20 -10.92
N PHE A 280 0.29 8.82 -9.74
CA PHE A 280 -0.35 7.85 -8.84
C PHE A 280 -1.23 8.51 -7.77
N VAL A 281 -1.34 9.83 -7.76
CA VAL A 281 -2.11 10.57 -6.75
C VAL A 281 -3.32 11.29 -7.36
N ASP A 282 -4.37 11.46 -6.58
CA ASP A 282 -5.60 12.13 -7.03
C ASP A 282 -5.39 13.66 -7.11
N ARG A 283 -4.52 14.22 -6.26
CA ARG A 283 -4.24 15.65 -6.23
C ARG A 283 -2.84 15.97 -5.72
N VAL A 284 -2.21 16.96 -6.34
CA VAL A 284 -0.94 17.53 -5.89
C VAL A 284 -1.16 18.93 -5.32
N VAL A 285 -0.53 19.20 -4.19
CA VAL A 285 -0.44 20.53 -3.58
C VAL A 285 1.03 20.90 -3.47
N GLU A 286 1.42 22.01 -4.09
CA GLU A 286 2.79 22.51 -4.01
C GLU A 286 2.93 23.52 -2.86
N LEU A 287 3.90 23.30 -1.98
CA LEU A 287 4.28 24.28 -0.97
C LEU A 287 5.26 25.29 -1.58
N PRO A 288 5.06 26.59 -1.35
CA PRO A 288 5.98 27.62 -1.83
C PRO A 288 7.37 27.42 -1.21
N ALA A 289 8.40 27.83 -1.95
CA ALA A 289 9.75 27.88 -1.42
C ALA A 289 9.79 28.77 -0.17
N PRO A 290 10.61 28.44 0.84
CA PRO A 290 10.74 29.30 2.01
C PRO A 290 11.18 30.70 1.55
N GLU A 291 10.48 31.74 2.00
CA GLU A 291 10.93 33.12 1.81
C GLU A 291 12.35 33.21 2.38
N SER A 292 13.31 33.61 1.55
CA SER A 292 14.65 33.89 2.04
C SER A 292 14.50 34.95 3.13
N SER A 293 15.07 34.66 4.30
CA SER A 293 15.19 35.66 5.36
C SER A 293 15.77 36.93 4.73
N THR A 294 15.15 38.09 5.03
CA THR A 294 15.57 39.42 4.58
C THR A 294 17.07 39.70 4.80
N GLU A 295 17.76 38.88 5.61
CA GLU A 295 19.21 38.88 5.80
C GLU A 295 20.02 38.46 4.56
N ASP A 296 19.52 37.59 3.68
CA ASP A 296 20.24 37.18 2.44
C ASP A 296 20.14 38.22 1.32
N ARG A 297 19.14 39.12 1.39
CA ARG A 297 19.01 40.22 0.41
C ARG A 297 20.08 41.29 0.61
N ILE A 298 20.59 41.46 1.83
CA ILE A 298 21.65 42.44 2.15
C ILE A 298 23.03 41.91 1.71
N ALA A 299 23.22 40.59 1.65
CA ALA A 299 24.47 39.98 1.21
C ALA A 299 24.68 40.06 -0.33
N THR A 300 23.60 40.19 -1.10
CA THR A 300 23.69 40.29 -2.57
C THR A 300 23.87 41.74 -3.05
N GLU A 301 23.45 42.74 -2.27
CA GLU A 301 23.64 44.17 -2.63
C GLU A 301 25.02 44.74 -2.22
N HIS A 302 25.78 44.06 -1.35
CA HIS A 302 27.16 44.49 -1.01
C HIS A 302 28.26 43.85 -1.89
N ALA A 303 27.88 43.01 -2.86
CA ALA A 303 28.81 42.36 -3.79
C ALA A 303 28.72 42.92 -5.23
N ALA A 304 28.02 44.05 -5.43
CA ALA A 304 27.89 44.75 -6.71
C ALA A 304 28.67 46.07 -6.72
#